data_AF-A0A4R8FZN5-F1
#
_entry.id   AF-A0A4R8FZN5-F1
#
_cell.length_a   1.000
_cell.length_b   1.000
_cell.length_c   1.000
_cell.angle_alpha   90.00
_cell.angle_beta   90.00
_cell.angle_gamma   90.00
#
_symmetry.space_group_name_H-M   'P 1'
#
loop_
_entity.id
_entity.type
_entity.pdbx_description
1 polymer ?
#
loop_
_entity_poly.entity_id
_entity_poly.type
_entity_poly.pdbx_seq_one_letter_code
_entity_poly.pdbx_strand_id
1 'polypeptide(L)'
;MDRYLSNDSYLVEDRRRKPEGTHLSEVVKVRFTEEEIEDLQASAAMQTGGRLAPYLHDLFMEAHEERKRRHAQMLAELAEGKPLSDESREVATQMLLKMAEVGLMRSIGQQQTA
;
A
#
# COMPACT_ATOMS: atom_id res chain seq x y z
N MET A 1 -48.98 0.37 26.80
CA MET A 1 -47.95 1.11 27.54
C MET A 1 -46.68 0.29 27.55
N ASP A 2 -45.65 0.90 27.01
CA ASP A 2 -44.43 0.32 26.47
C ASP A 2 -43.58 -0.50 27.43
N ARG A 3 -43.13 -1.67 26.94
CA ARG A 3 -41.87 -2.28 27.36
C ARG A 3 -41.05 -2.56 26.11
N TYR A 4 -40.43 -1.51 25.57
CA TYR A 4 -39.29 -1.71 24.68
C TYR A 4 -38.12 -2.15 25.56
N LEU A 5 -37.88 -3.46 25.55
CA LEU A 5 -36.68 -4.07 26.10
C LEU A 5 -35.48 -3.48 25.38
N SER A 6 -34.64 -2.81 26.16
CA SER A 6 -33.26 -2.49 25.84
C SER A 6 -32.56 -3.78 25.40
N ASN A 7 -32.36 -3.95 24.10
CA ASN A 7 -31.64 -5.08 23.54
C ASN A 7 -30.38 -4.57 22.83
N ASP A 8 -29.61 -3.72 23.51
CA ASP A 8 -28.18 -3.51 23.22
C ASP A 8 -27.36 -4.62 23.89
N SER A 9 -27.77 -5.87 23.67
CA SER A 9 -26.95 -7.02 24.01
C SER A 9 -25.84 -7.13 22.97
N TYR A 10 -24.71 -6.50 23.28
CA TYR A 10 -23.35 -6.87 22.88
C TYR A 10 -23.31 -7.71 21.59
N LEU A 11 -23.24 -7.02 20.44
CA LEU A 11 -22.76 -7.67 19.23
C LEU A 11 -21.42 -8.32 19.59
N VAL A 12 -21.40 -9.65 19.67
CA VAL A 12 -20.20 -10.43 19.94
C VAL A 12 -19.14 -9.92 18.98
N GLU A 13 -18.10 -9.27 19.51
CA GLU A 13 -17.02 -8.74 18.69
C GLU A 13 -16.54 -9.86 17.78
N ASP A 14 -16.70 -9.67 16.46
CA ASP A 14 -16.18 -10.60 15.49
C ASP A 14 -14.66 -10.61 15.64
N ARG A 15 -14.13 -11.66 16.26
CA ARG A 15 -12.69 -11.85 16.53
C ARG A 15 -11.84 -11.86 15.26
N ARG A 16 -12.45 -11.96 14.07
CA ARG A 16 -11.77 -11.84 12.77
C ARG A 16 -11.52 -10.38 12.39
N ARG A 17 -12.29 -9.44 12.96
CA ARG A 17 -12.15 -8.01 12.71
C ARG A 17 -11.25 -7.42 13.78
N LYS A 18 -10.14 -6.83 13.36
CA LYS A 18 -9.31 -6.05 14.27
C LYS A 18 -10.03 -4.74 14.65
N PRO A 19 -9.83 -4.23 15.87
CA PRO A 19 -10.34 -2.92 16.26
C PRO A 19 -9.96 -1.83 15.26
N GLU A 20 -10.83 -0.84 15.09
CA GLU A 20 -10.54 0.34 14.27
C GLU A 20 -9.26 1.03 14.77
N GLY A 21 -8.41 1.49 13.85
CA GLY A 21 -7.10 2.07 14.18
C GLY A 21 -5.94 1.06 14.35
N THR A 22 -6.19 -0.26 14.41
CA THR A 22 -5.11 -1.26 14.55
C THR A 22 -4.12 -1.27 13.37
N HIS A 23 -4.57 -0.88 12.17
CA HIS A 23 -3.72 -0.74 10.99
C HIS A 23 -2.70 0.42 11.09
N LEU A 24 -2.89 1.33 12.04
CA LEU A 24 -1.99 2.46 12.28
C LEU A 24 -0.76 2.04 13.11
N SER A 25 -0.88 0.97 13.90
CA SER A 25 0.19 0.47 14.78
C SER A 25 0.72 -0.90 14.39
N GLU A 26 -0.07 -1.72 13.69
CA GLU A 26 0.32 -3.07 13.26
C GLU A 26 0.51 -3.17 11.75
N VAL A 27 1.54 -3.90 11.34
CA VAL A 27 1.81 -4.19 9.92
C VAL A 27 0.65 -4.99 9.33
N VAL A 28 -0.05 -4.39 8.37
CA VAL A 28 -1.05 -5.09 7.56
C VAL A 28 -0.31 -6.02 6.59
N LYS A 29 -0.37 -7.32 6.87
CA LYS A 29 0.15 -8.35 5.95
C LYS A 29 -0.81 -8.48 4.77
N VAL A 30 -0.45 -7.88 3.64
CA VAL A 30 -1.15 -8.10 2.37
C VAL A 30 -0.97 -9.57 1.99
N ARG A 31 -2.09 -10.23 1.65
CA ARG A 31 -2.10 -11.63 1.20
C ARG A 31 -2.46 -11.64 -0.27
N PHE A 32 -1.81 -12.51 -1.02
CA PHE A 32 -2.23 -12.81 -2.38
C PHE A 32 -3.55 -13.58 -2.37
N THR A 33 -4.37 -13.35 -3.39
CA THR A 33 -5.51 -14.21 -3.70
C THR A 33 -5.03 -15.56 -4.24
N GLU A 34 -5.92 -16.55 -4.32
CA GLU A 34 -5.59 -17.85 -4.92
C GLU A 34 -5.21 -17.68 -6.40
N GLU A 35 -5.96 -16.88 -7.15
CA GLU A 35 -5.68 -16.55 -8.56
C GLU A 35 -4.29 -15.90 -8.73
N GLU A 36 -3.94 -14.92 -7.89
CA GLU A 36 -2.62 -14.28 -7.93
C GLU A 36 -1.49 -15.27 -7.63
N ILE A 37 -1.71 -16.21 -6.69
CA ILE A 37 -0.72 -17.25 -6.38
C ILE A 37 -0.54 -18.20 -7.56
N GLU A 38 -1.61 -18.63 -8.21
CA GLU A 38 -1.56 -19.52 -9.37
C GLU A 38 -0.77 -18.90 -10.52
N ASP A 39 -1.03 -17.62 -10.83
CA ASP A 39 -0.32 -16.88 -11.87
C ASP A 39 1.17 -16.73 -11.56
N LEU A 40 1.50 -16.39 -10.30
CA LEU A 40 2.88 -16.27 -9.85
C LEU A 40 3.61 -17.62 -9.88
N GLN A 41 2.93 -18.72 -9.54
CA GLN A 41 3.50 -20.07 -9.60
C GLN A 41 3.74 -20.53 -11.04
N ALA A 42 2.80 -20.28 -11.95
CA ALA A 42 2.95 -20.58 -13.37
C ALA A 42 4.15 -19.83 -13.96
N SER A 43 4.30 -18.56 -13.60
CA SER A 43 5.42 -17.73 -14.06
C SER A 43 6.76 -18.20 -13.45
N ALA A 44 6.79 -18.52 -12.16
CA ALA A 44 7.97 -19.06 -11.50
C ALA A 44 8.41 -20.40 -12.08
N ALA A 45 7.47 -21.25 -12.52
CA ALA A 45 7.78 -22.51 -13.21
C ALA A 45 8.62 -22.28 -14.46
N MET A 46 8.34 -21.22 -15.20
CA MET A 46 9.04 -20.88 -16.44
C MET A 46 10.41 -20.25 -16.21
N GLN A 47 10.55 -19.41 -15.18
CA GLN A 47 11.75 -18.57 -15.01
C GLN A 47 12.75 -19.10 -13.96
N THR A 48 12.27 -19.65 -12.85
CA THR A 48 13.12 -20.02 -11.69
C THR A 48 13.02 -21.50 -11.33
N GLY A 49 12.42 -22.30 -12.22
CA GLY A 49 12.19 -23.73 -12.01
C GLY A 49 11.13 -24.01 -10.94
N GLY A 50 10.14 -23.13 -10.81
CA GLY A 50 9.03 -23.25 -9.85
C GLY A 50 9.33 -22.66 -8.47
N ARG A 51 10.50 -22.03 -8.29
CA ARG A 51 10.89 -21.46 -7.00
C ARG A 51 10.34 -20.04 -6.87
N LEU A 52 9.27 -19.91 -6.09
CA LEU A 52 8.54 -18.65 -5.94
C LEU A 52 9.39 -17.53 -5.28
N ALA A 53 10.16 -17.83 -4.24
CA ALA A 53 10.94 -16.80 -3.53
C ALA A 53 12.01 -16.12 -4.41
N PRO A 54 12.85 -16.84 -5.17
CA PRO A 54 13.74 -16.23 -6.15
C PRO A 54 13.00 -15.41 -7.20
N TYR A 55 11.87 -15.92 -7.71
CA TYR A 55 11.08 -15.20 -8.72
C TYR A 55 10.54 -13.87 -8.18
N LEU A 56 9.96 -13.87 -6.99
CA LEU A 56 9.46 -12.66 -6.34
C LEU A 56 10.58 -11.67 -6.01
N HIS A 57 11.77 -12.16 -5.65
CA HIS A 57 12.94 -11.30 -5.44
C HIS A 57 13.33 -10.57 -6.72
N ASP A 58 13.40 -11.28 -7.84
CA ASP A 58 13.80 -10.70 -9.12
C ASP A 58 12.77 -9.67 -9.60
N LEU A 59 11.46 -10.01 -9.54
CA LEU A 59 10.38 -9.07 -9.82
C LEU A 59 10.44 -7.82 -8.94
N PHE A 60 10.74 -7.98 -7.65
CA PHE A 60 10.86 -6.85 -6.74
C PHE A 60 12.02 -5.92 -7.15
N MET A 61 13.18 -6.49 -7.49
CA MET A 61 14.35 -5.72 -7.90
C MET A 61 14.11 -4.99 -9.22
N GLU A 62 13.48 -5.64 -10.20
CA GLU A 62 13.08 -5.03 -11.47
C GLU A 62 12.12 -3.85 -11.24
N ALA A 63 11.07 -4.06 -10.46
CA ALA A 63 10.11 -3.01 -10.14
C ALA A 63 10.76 -1.84 -9.36
N HIS A 64 11.74 -2.13 -8.51
CA HIS A 64 12.48 -1.13 -7.75
C HIS A 64 13.35 -0.25 -8.66
N GLU A 65 14.13 -0.87 -9.55
CA GLU A 65 14.97 -0.13 -10.50
C GLU A 65 14.13 0.67 -11.50
N GLU A 66 13.03 0.11 -11.97
CA GLU A 66 12.11 0.83 -12.86
C GLU A 66 11.48 2.04 -12.17
N ARG A 67 11.13 1.93 -10.89
CA ARG A 67 10.66 3.08 -10.09
C ARG A 67 11.76 4.13 -9.94
N LYS A 68 13.00 3.73 -9.65
CA LYS A 68 14.14 4.66 -9.56
C LYS A 68 14.38 5.39 -10.88
N ARG A 69 14.30 4.67 -12.01
CA ARG A 69 14.45 5.24 -13.35
C ARG A 69 13.38 6.33 -13.60
N ARG A 70 12.12 6.03 -13.33
CA ARG A 70 11.01 6.99 -13.49
C ARG A 70 11.17 8.23 -12.60
N HIS A 71 11.61 8.05 -11.36
CA HIS A 71 11.90 9.16 -10.46
C HIS A 71 13.06 10.03 -10.96
N ALA A 72 14.14 9.41 -11.44
CA ALA A 72 15.29 10.13 -11.98
C ALA A 72 14.91 10.92 -13.23
N GLN A 73 14.09 10.35 -14.11
CA GLN A 73 13.58 11.03 -15.30
C GLN A 73 12.74 12.25 -14.94
N MET A 74 11.78 12.11 -14.02
CA MET A 74 10.98 13.24 -13.54
C MET A 74 11.87 14.34 -12.95
N LEU A 75 12.88 13.99 -12.13
CA LEU A 75 13.80 14.98 -11.56
C LEU A 75 14.64 15.69 -12.62
N ALA A 76 15.08 14.97 -13.65
CA ALA A 76 15.81 15.56 -14.77
C ALA A 76 14.94 16.54 -15.56
N GLU A 77 13.68 16.17 -15.88
CA GLU A 77 12.73 17.06 -16.55
C GLU A 77 12.50 18.36 -15.75
N LEU A 78 12.36 18.26 -14.42
CA LEU A 78 12.24 19.43 -13.54
C LEU A 78 13.49 20.30 -13.51
N ALA A 79 14.67 19.68 -13.38
CA ALA A 79 15.94 20.38 -13.31
C ALA A 79 16.25 21.15 -14.60
N GLU A 80 15.83 20.61 -15.74
CA GLU A 80 15.97 21.24 -17.05
C GLU A 80 14.87 22.26 -17.37
N GLY A 81 13.88 22.43 -16.48
CA GLY A 81 12.73 23.32 -16.69
C GLY A 81 11.80 22.87 -17.82
N LYS A 82 11.87 21.60 -18.20
CA LYS A 82 11.01 21.01 -19.24
C LYS A 82 9.60 20.78 -18.70
N PRO A 83 8.57 20.83 -19.57
CA PRO A 83 7.26 20.36 -19.17
C PRO A 83 7.34 18.87 -18.82
N LEU A 84 6.71 18.49 -17.70
CA LEU A 84 6.64 17.09 -17.28
C LEU A 84 5.84 16.26 -18.29
N SER A 85 6.41 15.11 -18.66
CA SER A 85 5.66 14.05 -19.33
C SER A 85 4.51 13.54 -18.44
N ASP A 86 3.52 12.88 -19.03
CA ASP A 86 2.38 12.34 -18.27
C ASP A 86 2.83 11.33 -17.21
N GLU A 87 3.82 10.50 -17.54
CA GLU A 87 4.43 9.55 -16.61
C GLU A 87 5.15 10.25 -15.45
N SER A 88 5.99 11.26 -15.74
CA SER A 88 6.65 12.06 -14.70
C SER A 88 5.66 12.82 -13.84
N ARG A 89 4.55 13.29 -14.42
CA ARG A 89 3.48 13.97 -13.69
C ARG A 89 2.79 13.03 -12.73
N GLU A 90 2.48 11.81 -13.14
CA GLU A 90 1.91 10.79 -12.27
C GLU A 90 2.84 10.50 -11.08
N VAL A 91 4.13 10.31 -11.34
CA VAL A 91 5.14 10.10 -10.28
C VAL A 91 5.17 11.28 -9.31
N ALA A 92 5.22 12.51 -9.81
CA ALA A 92 5.19 13.72 -8.98
C ALA A 92 3.92 13.78 -8.11
N THR A 93 2.76 13.48 -8.68
CA THR A 93 1.48 13.43 -7.95
C THR A 93 1.51 12.37 -6.84
N GLN A 94 1.99 11.15 -7.12
CA GLN A 94 2.09 10.11 -6.10
C GLN A 94 3.02 10.51 -4.95
N MET A 95 4.15 11.18 -5.25
CA MET A 95 5.05 11.69 -4.21
C MET A 95 4.39 12.78 -3.36
N LEU A 96 3.68 13.73 -3.97
CA LEU A 96 2.96 14.80 -3.26
C LEU A 96 1.85 14.24 -2.37
N LEU A 97 1.08 13.27 -2.86
CA LEU A 97 0.03 12.60 -2.07
C LEU A 97 0.63 11.90 -0.85
N LYS A 98 1.75 11.18 -1.02
CA LYS A 98 2.42 10.51 0.09
C LYS A 98 2.98 11.50 1.12
N MET A 99 3.51 12.65 0.67
CA MET A 99 3.94 13.71 1.58
C MET A 99 2.76 14.31 2.35
N ALA A 100 1.62 14.52 1.68
CA ALA A 100 0.40 15.02 2.32
C ALA A 100 -0.15 14.03 3.36
N GLU A 101 -0.15 12.73 3.04
CA GLU A 101 -0.55 11.66 3.98
C GLU A 101 0.33 11.67 5.24
N VAL A 102 1.66 11.70 5.07
CA VAL A 102 2.59 11.76 6.21
C VAL A 102 2.39 13.05 7.03
N GLY A 103 2.13 14.18 6.36
CA GLY A 103 1.82 15.45 7.03
C GLY A 103 0.55 15.36 7.87
N LEU A 104 -0.52 14.77 7.31
CA LEU A 104 -1.80 14.57 7.99
C LEU A 104 -1.68 13.62 9.19
N MET A 105 -0.96 12.51 9.04
CA MET A 105 -0.72 11.58 10.14
C MET A 105 0.01 12.26 11.31
N ARG A 106 0.97 13.14 11.02
CA ARG A 106 1.68 13.92 12.05
C ARG A 106 0.76 14.91 12.76
N SER A 107 -0.10 15.62 12.03
CA SER A 107 -1.03 16.58 12.65
C SER A 107 -2.06 15.90 13.55
N ILE A 108 -2.58 14.74 13.16
CA ILE A 108 -3.51 13.95 13.98
C ILE A 108 -2.80 13.44 15.24
N GLY A 109 -1.56 12.95 15.11
CA GLY A 109 -0.76 12.52 16.26
C GLY A 109 -0.56 13.65 17.28
N GLN A 110 -0.29 14.88 16.83
CA GLN A 110 -0.17 16.04 17.72
C GLN A 110 -1.48 16.40 18.43
N GLN A 111 -2.63 16.28 17.76
CA GLN A 111 -3.95 16.56 18.34
C GLN A 111 -4.39 15.53 19.40
N GLN A 112 -3.90 14.29 19.33
CA GLN A 112 -4.22 13.25 20.31
C GLN A 112 -3.32 13.29 21.56
N THR A 113 -2.17 13.96 21.48
CA THR A 113 -1.20 14.08 22.59
C THR A 113 -1.29 15.39 23.38
N ALA A 114 -2.16 16.32 22.98
CA ALA A 114 -2.40 17.61 23.64
C ALA A 114 -3.70 17.56 24.46
#